data_AF-K0RZE9-F1
#
_entry.id   AF-K0RZE9-F1
#
_cell.length_a   1.000
_cell.length_b   1.000
_cell.length_c   1.000
_cell.angle_alpha   90.00
_cell.angle_beta   90.00
_cell.angle_gamma   90.00
#
_symmetry.space_group_name_H-M   'P 1'
#
loop_
_entity.id
_entity.type
_entity.pdbx_description
1 polymer ?
#
loop_
_entity_poly.entity_id
_entity_poly.type
_entity_poly.pdbx_seq_one_letter_code
_entity_poly.pdbx_strand_id
1 'polypeptide(L)'
;MTPQEIAFTNAFNANRQCLALFAKCSSRDELHVVRDAFYLGMASICCKEEYEVIREELITDEASASTIIASMNGPKALESMITSARSSAGWEPLLGALHELSSAVGSDLDQVWGGLERGRLEWLGALNAAHELKVILKAALDNNQHSQDDDTDAKMVWMFALSLSIPSLAQCRDAWSRTVQMQEPTNPLKSYNSELWDCRKAEWRPLDLGVQDAAERGGSSVNEAWDA
;
A
#
# COMPACT_ATOMS: atom_id res chain seq x y z
N MET A 1 11.56 -27.66 12.32
CA MET A 1 11.33 -27.21 10.94
C MET A 1 11.88 -28.24 9.98
N THR A 2 11.16 -28.53 8.90
CA THR A 2 11.62 -29.39 7.81
C THR A 2 12.63 -28.65 6.93
N PRO A 3 13.46 -29.36 6.12
CA PRO A 3 14.35 -28.71 5.16
C PRO A 3 13.62 -27.79 4.17
N GLN A 4 12.39 -28.15 3.76
CA GLN A 4 11.55 -27.33 2.89
C GLN A 4 11.08 -26.05 3.59
N GLU A 5 10.63 -26.13 4.85
CA GLU A 5 10.27 -24.96 5.66
C GLU A 5 11.44 -23.99 5.84
N ILE A 6 12.66 -24.52 6.07
CA ILE A 6 13.88 -23.71 6.18
C ILE A 6 14.18 -23.02 4.85
N ALA A 7 14.13 -23.74 3.73
CA ALA A 7 14.37 -23.18 2.40
C ALA A 7 13.36 -22.08 2.05
N PHE A 8 12.07 -22.32 2.29
CA PHE A 8 11.01 -21.35 2.06
C PHE A 8 11.18 -20.10 2.93
N THR A 9 11.46 -20.28 4.23
CA THR A 9 11.69 -19.17 5.17
C THR A 9 12.91 -18.32 4.76
N ASN A 10 14.00 -18.98 4.36
CA ASN A 10 15.19 -18.28 3.87
C ASN A 10 14.90 -17.53 2.57
N ALA A 11 14.14 -18.12 1.65
CA ALA A 11 13.74 -17.47 0.41
C ALA A 11 12.87 -16.23 0.67
N PHE A 12 11.89 -16.34 1.57
CA PHE A 12 11.04 -15.22 1.98
C PHE A 12 11.88 -14.09 2.60
N ASN A 13 12.75 -14.41 3.55
CA ASN A 13 13.59 -13.43 4.24
C ASN A 13 14.58 -12.74 3.30
N ALA A 14 15.17 -13.46 2.35
CA ALA A 14 16.07 -12.90 1.35
C ALA A 14 15.38 -11.87 0.44
N ASN A 15 14.08 -12.05 0.19
CA ASN A 15 13.30 -11.18 -0.69
C ASN A 15 12.45 -10.15 0.08
N ARG A 16 12.49 -10.13 1.41
CA ARG A 16 11.69 -9.23 2.27
C ARG A 16 11.85 -7.75 1.90
N GLN A 17 13.02 -7.35 1.41
CA GLN A 17 13.27 -5.97 0.96
C GLN A 17 12.36 -5.53 -0.18
N CYS A 18 11.88 -6.44 -1.04
CA CYS A 18 10.92 -6.12 -2.09
C CYS A 18 9.57 -5.67 -1.50
N LEU A 19 9.20 -6.17 -0.31
CA LEU A 19 7.99 -5.73 0.40
C LEU A 19 8.05 -4.24 0.78
N ALA A 20 9.24 -3.66 0.95
CA ALA A 20 9.36 -2.22 1.23
C ALA A 20 9.01 -1.34 0.01
N LEU A 21 9.07 -1.89 -1.21
CA LEU A 21 8.67 -1.17 -2.43
C LEU A 21 7.15 -1.02 -2.50
N PHE A 22 6.40 -1.90 -1.84
CA PHE A 22 4.94 -1.89 -1.78
C PHE A 22 4.38 -0.55 -1.28
N ALA A 23 5.00 0.02 -0.25
CA ALA A 23 4.64 1.33 0.32
C ALA A 23 4.82 2.50 -0.67
N LYS A 24 5.61 2.31 -1.73
CA LYS A 24 5.89 3.33 -2.74
C LYS A 24 4.98 3.23 -3.97
N CYS A 25 4.22 2.14 -4.11
CA CYS A 25 3.37 1.94 -5.27
C CYS A 25 2.18 2.90 -5.25
N SER A 26 1.87 3.46 -6.41
CA SER A 26 0.79 4.42 -6.64
C SER A 26 -0.41 3.81 -7.37
N SER A 27 -0.28 2.58 -7.85
CA SER A 27 -1.29 1.90 -8.66
C SER A 27 -1.31 0.39 -8.41
N ARG A 28 -2.40 -0.26 -8.84
CA ARG A 28 -2.54 -1.72 -8.80
C ARG A 28 -1.49 -2.42 -9.68
N ASP A 29 -1.15 -1.84 -10.81
CA ASP A 29 -0.19 -2.43 -11.74
C ASP A 29 1.22 -2.44 -11.14
N GLU A 30 1.62 -1.33 -10.50
CA GLU A 30 2.89 -1.26 -9.76
C GLU A 30 2.93 -2.27 -8.61
N LEU A 31 1.81 -2.45 -7.90
CA LEU A 31 1.68 -3.46 -6.83
C LEU A 31 1.91 -4.87 -7.37
N HIS A 32 1.26 -5.22 -8.49
CA HIS A 32 1.45 -6.52 -9.11
C HIS A 32 2.89 -6.74 -9.59
N VAL A 33 3.56 -5.69 -10.11
CA VAL A 33 4.98 -5.79 -10.51
C VAL A 33 5.86 -6.13 -9.30
N VAL A 34 5.67 -5.45 -8.16
CA VAL A 34 6.43 -5.72 -6.94
C VAL A 34 6.15 -7.13 -6.39
N ARG A 35 4.88 -7.56 -6.37
CA ARG A 35 4.49 -8.92 -5.96
C ARG A 35 5.17 -9.97 -6.83
N ASP A 36 5.10 -9.82 -8.13
CA ASP A 36 5.62 -10.82 -9.07
C ASP A 36 7.15 -10.85 -9.06
N ALA A 37 7.80 -9.71 -8.82
CA ALA A 37 9.24 -9.67 -8.54
C ALA A 37 9.62 -10.42 -7.27
N PHE A 38 8.81 -10.31 -6.22
CA PHE A 38 9.02 -11.08 -5.00
C PHE A 38 8.83 -12.59 -5.24
N TYR A 39 7.80 -13.00 -5.99
CA TYR A 39 7.60 -14.40 -6.35
C TYR A 39 8.75 -14.96 -7.19
N LEU A 40 9.19 -14.22 -8.20
CA LEU A 40 10.34 -14.60 -9.02
C LEU A 40 11.62 -14.74 -8.16
N GLY A 41 11.84 -13.82 -7.23
CA GLY A 41 12.96 -13.87 -6.29
C GLY A 41 12.88 -15.06 -5.31
N MET A 42 11.69 -15.38 -4.81
CA MET A 42 11.50 -16.59 -3.98
C MET A 42 11.74 -17.87 -4.78
N ALA A 43 11.16 -17.98 -5.97
CA ALA A 43 11.28 -19.14 -6.84
C ALA A 43 12.74 -19.42 -7.22
N SER A 44 13.58 -18.38 -7.41
CA SER A 44 15.02 -18.56 -7.66
C SER A 44 15.77 -19.36 -6.58
N ILE A 45 15.20 -19.45 -5.38
CA ILE A 45 15.78 -20.17 -4.25
C ILE A 45 15.08 -21.52 -4.05
N CYS A 46 13.74 -21.55 -4.12
CA CYS A 46 12.95 -22.70 -3.70
C CYS A 46 12.29 -23.52 -4.83
N CYS A 47 12.19 -22.96 -6.04
CA CYS A 47 11.61 -23.58 -7.25
C CYS A 47 12.60 -23.41 -8.42
N LYS A 48 13.82 -23.92 -8.23
CA LYS A 48 14.95 -23.64 -9.13
C LYS A 48 14.69 -24.15 -10.55
N GLU A 49 14.12 -25.33 -10.69
CA GLU A 49 13.89 -25.95 -12.01
C GLU A 49 12.95 -25.07 -12.85
N GLU A 50 11.86 -24.59 -12.27
CA GLU A 50 10.91 -23.71 -12.92
C GLU A 50 11.49 -22.30 -13.15
N TYR A 51 12.26 -21.78 -12.19
CA TYR A 51 12.94 -20.49 -12.33
C TYR A 51 13.95 -20.48 -13.47
N GLU A 52 14.71 -21.56 -13.65
CA GLU A 52 15.74 -21.66 -14.69
C GLU A 52 15.16 -21.56 -16.10
N VAL A 53 13.96 -22.12 -16.35
CA VAL A 53 13.25 -21.97 -17.63
C VAL A 53 13.01 -20.50 -17.96
N ILE A 54 12.50 -19.73 -17.00
CA ILE A 54 12.26 -18.29 -17.20
C ILE A 54 13.59 -17.54 -17.35
N ARG A 55 14.61 -17.90 -16.55
CA ARG A 55 15.93 -17.27 -16.62
C ARG A 55 16.57 -17.45 -18.01
N GLU A 56 16.51 -18.66 -18.56
CA GLU A 56 17.04 -18.95 -19.88
C GLU A 56 16.31 -18.14 -20.98
N GLU A 57 14.98 -18.07 -20.93
CA GLU A 57 14.20 -17.24 -21.86
C GLU A 57 14.52 -15.74 -21.73
N LEU A 58 14.67 -15.22 -20.51
CA LEU A 58 15.03 -13.81 -20.27
C LEU A 58 16.43 -13.45 -20.76
N ILE A 59 17.37 -14.40 -20.73
CA ILE A 59 18.75 -14.21 -21.22
C ILE A 59 18.81 -14.35 -22.74
N THR A 60 18.04 -15.27 -23.32
CA THR A 60 18.08 -15.56 -24.76
C THR A 60 17.27 -14.58 -25.61
N ASP A 61 16.26 -13.93 -25.04
CA ASP A 61 15.56 -12.83 -25.70
C ASP A 61 16.41 -11.54 -25.67
N GLU A 62 17.03 -11.20 -26.82
CA GLU A 62 17.83 -9.99 -26.99
C GLU A 62 17.07 -8.70 -26.60
N ALA A 63 15.74 -8.67 -26.79
CA ALA A 63 14.92 -7.51 -26.41
C ALA A 63 14.76 -7.40 -24.88
N SER A 64 14.54 -8.53 -24.19
CA SER A 64 14.47 -8.58 -22.72
C SER A 64 15.84 -8.30 -22.09
N ALA A 65 16.91 -8.91 -22.59
CA ALA A 65 18.26 -8.73 -22.08
C ALA A 65 18.74 -7.27 -22.22
N SER A 66 18.53 -6.65 -23.39
CA SER A 66 18.90 -5.24 -23.61
C SER A 66 18.08 -4.27 -22.74
N THR A 67 16.80 -4.55 -22.51
CA THR A 67 15.93 -3.73 -21.65
C THR A 67 16.29 -3.83 -20.17
N ILE A 68 16.64 -5.03 -19.68
CA ILE A 68 17.11 -5.26 -18.31
C ILE A 68 18.44 -4.52 -18.09
N ILE A 69 19.40 -4.68 -19.00
CA ILE A 69 20.73 -4.04 -18.91
C ILE A 69 20.63 -2.51 -18.95
N ALA A 70 19.79 -1.94 -19.82
CA ALA A 70 19.61 -0.49 -19.92
C ALA A 70 18.97 0.14 -18.67
N SER A 71 18.28 -0.67 -17.87
CA SER A 71 17.39 -0.17 -16.82
C SER A 71 17.81 -0.57 -15.40
N MET A 72 18.87 -1.37 -15.20
CA MET A 72 19.25 -2.07 -13.94
C MET A 72 19.23 -1.25 -12.64
N ASN A 73 19.19 0.10 -12.71
CA ASN A 73 19.19 0.99 -11.56
C ASN A 73 17.89 1.79 -11.35
N GLY A 74 16.78 1.46 -12.04
CA GLY A 74 15.53 2.21 -11.96
C GLY A 74 14.25 1.35 -11.84
N PRO A 75 13.13 1.91 -11.34
CA PRO A 75 11.84 1.20 -11.22
C PRO A 75 11.34 0.60 -12.55
N LYS A 76 11.67 1.24 -13.67
CA LYS A 76 11.33 0.78 -15.02
C LYS A 76 12.02 -0.52 -15.43
N ALA A 77 13.22 -0.82 -14.90
CA ALA A 77 13.86 -2.14 -15.13
C ALA A 77 13.01 -3.26 -14.58
N LEU A 78 12.55 -3.06 -13.34
CA LEU A 78 11.79 -4.06 -12.63
C LEU A 78 10.50 -4.36 -13.39
N GLU A 79 9.78 -3.30 -13.79
CA GLU A 79 8.57 -3.43 -14.60
C GLU A 79 8.82 -4.16 -15.92
N SER A 80 9.87 -3.79 -16.67
CA SER A 80 10.20 -4.47 -17.94
C SER A 80 10.59 -5.93 -17.73
N MET A 81 11.44 -6.23 -16.74
CA MET A 81 11.85 -7.60 -16.42
C MET A 81 10.64 -8.48 -16.06
N ILE A 82 9.73 -7.96 -15.22
CA ILE A 82 8.54 -8.70 -14.81
C ILE A 82 7.54 -8.85 -15.95
N THR A 83 7.42 -7.85 -16.83
CA THR A 83 6.60 -7.96 -18.03
C THR A 83 7.12 -9.06 -18.95
N SER A 84 8.43 -9.12 -19.18
CA SER A 84 9.07 -10.20 -19.94
C SER A 84 8.89 -11.56 -19.25
N ALA A 85 9.11 -11.63 -17.94
CA ALA A 85 8.93 -12.88 -17.18
C ALA A 85 7.49 -13.41 -17.26
N ARG A 86 6.48 -12.53 -17.15
CA ARG A 86 5.06 -12.90 -17.30
C ARG A 86 4.70 -13.40 -18.69
N SER A 87 5.46 -13.00 -19.71
CA SER A 87 5.25 -13.47 -21.09
C SER A 87 5.91 -14.81 -21.38
N SER A 88 6.79 -15.28 -20.48
CA SER A 88 7.45 -16.57 -20.58
C SER A 88 6.45 -17.72 -20.46
N ALA A 89 6.69 -18.80 -21.21
CA ALA A 89 5.91 -20.04 -21.06
C ALA A 89 6.13 -20.70 -19.68
N GLY A 90 7.23 -20.39 -19.01
CA GLY A 90 7.57 -20.89 -17.67
C GLY A 90 6.86 -20.17 -16.51
N TRP A 91 6.15 -19.06 -16.76
CA TRP A 91 5.56 -18.24 -15.70
C TRP A 91 4.51 -18.97 -14.87
N GLU A 92 3.49 -19.54 -15.51
CA GLU A 92 2.40 -20.25 -14.83
C GLU A 92 2.89 -21.52 -14.09
N PRO A 93 3.75 -22.37 -14.68
CA PRO A 93 4.38 -23.48 -13.95
C PRO A 93 5.16 -23.02 -12.72
N LEU A 94 5.93 -21.93 -12.81
CA LEU A 94 6.69 -21.38 -11.69
C LEU A 94 5.78 -20.94 -10.54
N LEU A 95 4.72 -20.19 -10.86
CA LEU A 95 3.76 -19.77 -9.84
C LEU A 95 3.09 -20.99 -9.20
N GLY A 96 2.68 -21.97 -10.01
CA GLY A 96 2.11 -23.23 -9.53
C GLY A 96 3.01 -23.93 -8.50
N ALA A 97 4.28 -24.13 -8.85
CA ALA A 97 5.26 -24.76 -7.97
C ALA A 97 5.48 -23.96 -6.67
N LEU A 98 5.52 -22.63 -6.75
CA LEU A 98 5.69 -21.76 -5.57
C LEU A 98 4.47 -21.83 -4.63
N HIS A 99 3.25 -21.80 -5.16
CA HIS A 99 2.02 -21.89 -4.35
C HIS A 99 1.81 -23.30 -3.77
N GLU A 100 2.18 -24.35 -4.51
CA GLU A 100 2.20 -25.72 -3.98
C GLU A 100 3.18 -25.83 -2.81
N LEU A 101 4.40 -25.30 -2.96
CA LEU A 101 5.38 -25.29 -1.87
C LEU A 101 4.90 -24.46 -0.68
N SER A 102 4.34 -23.26 -0.92
CA SER A 102 3.74 -22.42 0.13
C SER A 102 2.68 -23.19 0.91
N SER A 103 1.79 -23.90 0.20
CA SER A 103 0.74 -24.71 0.82
C SER A 103 1.31 -25.88 1.61
N ALA A 104 2.34 -26.55 1.08
CA ALA A 104 2.99 -27.69 1.74
C ALA A 104 3.67 -27.31 3.06
N VAL A 105 4.24 -26.10 3.15
CA VAL A 105 4.86 -25.58 4.38
C VAL A 105 3.87 -24.84 5.29
N GLY A 106 2.58 -24.81 4.93
CA GLY A 106 1.54 -24.11 5.70
C GLY A 106 1.68 -22.58 5.72
N SER A 107 2.31 -22.00 4.70
CA SER A 107 2.50 -20.56 4.55
C SER A 107 1.23 -19.88 3.99
N ASP A 108 0.91 -18.71 4.54
CA ASP A 108 -0.22 -17.86 4.19
C ASP A 108 0.12 -16.80 3.12
N LEU A 109 1.10 -17.10 2.25
CA LEU A 109 1.66 -16.17 1.26
C LEU A 109 0.60 -15.37 0.49
N ASP A 110 -0.48 -16.02 0.05
CA ASP A 110 -1.59 -15.36 -0.68
C ASP A 110 -2.38 -14.40 0.20
N GLN A 111 -2.58 -14.73 1.48
CA GLN A 111 -3.27 -13.86 2.42
C GLN A 111 -2.42 -12.64 2.76
N VAL A 112 -1.10 -12.82 2.92
CA VAL A 112 -0.15 -11.72 3.14
C VAL A 112 -0.25 -10.73 1.97
N TRP A 113 -0.13 -11.22 0.74
CA TRP A 113 -0.20 -10.36 -0.45
C TRP A 113 -1.57 -9.72 -0.65
N GLY A 114 -2.64 -10.50 -0.51
CA GLY A 114 -4.00 -9.98 -0.60
C GLY A 114 -4.30 -8.93 0.48
N GLY A 115 -3.75 -9.10 1.69
CA GLY A 115 -3.87 -8.14 2.78
C GLY A 115 -3.15 -6.83 2.48
N LEU A 116 -1.89 -6.92 2.05
CA LEU A 116 -1.10 -5.77 1.62
C LEU A 116 -1.81 -5.02 0.49
N GLU A 117 -2.14 -5.70 -0.63
CA GLU A 117 -2.78 -5.09 -1.82
C GLU A 117 -4.05 -4.33 -1.45
N ARG A 118 -4.95 -4.96 -0.69
CA ARG A 118 -6.19 -4.32 -0.22
C ARG A 118 -5.91 -3.10 0.64
N GLY A 119 -4.98 -3.21 1.59
CA GLY A 119 -4.59 -2.10 2.47
C GLY A 119 -4.08 -0.89 1.68
N ARG A 120 -3.19 -1.11 0.71
CA ARG A 120 -2.66 -0.03 -0.13
C ARG A 120 -3.72 0.62 -1.01
N LEU A 121 -4.53 -0.18 -1.70
CA LEU A 121 -5.54 0.36 -2.60
C LEU A 121 -6.63 1.13 -1.85
N GLU A 122 -7.02 0.67 -0.66
CA GLU A 122 -7.92 1.41 0.24
C GLU A 122 -7.30 2.75 0.64
N TRP A 123 -6.04 2.75 1.08
CA TRP A 123 -5.34 3.97 1.49
C TRP A 123 -5.16 4.97 0.35
N LEU A 124 -4.73 4.52 -0.84
CA LEU A 124 -4.62 5.37 -2.03
C LEU A 124 -5.97 5.94 -2.46
N GLY A 125 -7.04 5.13 -2.37
CA GLY A 125 -8.40 5.58 -2.63
C GLY A 125 -8.82 6.73 -1.70
N ALA A 126 -8.53 6.60 -0.39
CA ALA A 126 -8.81 7.63 0.59
C ALA A 126 -7.99 8.91 0.36
N LEU A 127 -6.69 8.78 0.08
CA LEU A 127 -5.82 9.92 -0.22
C LEU A 127 -6.31 10.69 -1.45
N ASN A 128 -6.66 9.99 -2.52
CA ASN A 128 -7.16 10.60 -3.75
C ASN A 128 -8.50 11.32 -3.51
N ALA A 129 -9.42 10.70 -2.76
CA ALA A 129 -10.71 11.31 -2.45
C ALA A 129 -10.59 12.56 -1.56
N ALA A 130 -9.62 12.58 -0.62
CA ALA A 130 -9.40 13.70 0.28
C ALA A 130 -8.39 14.73 -0.24
N HIS A 131 -7.83 14.55 -1.45
CA HIS A 131 -6.73 15.36 -1.97
C HIS A 131 -7.08 16.84 -2.09
N GLU A 132 -8.21 17.16 -2.72
CA GLU A 132 -8.64 18.55 -2.92
C GLU A 132 -8.81 19.28 -1.58
N LEU A 133 -9.40 18.62 -0.59
CA LEU A 133 -9.57 19.18 0.74
C LEU A 133 -8.22 19.43 1.42
N LYS A 134 -7.28 18.49 1.33
CA LYS A 134 -5.93 18.66 1.87
C LYS A 134 -5.24 19.89 1.28
N VAL A 135 -5.35 20.09 -0.03
CA VAL A 135 -4.77 21.26 -0.73
C VAL A 135 -5.37 22.57 -0.20
N ILE A 136 -6.70 22.62 -0.04
CA ILE A 136 -7.39 23.80 0.52
C ILE A 136 -6.91 24.11 1.94
N LEU A 137 -6.81 23.09 2.79
CA LEU A 137 -6.38 23.23 4.18
C LEU A 137 -4.92 23.71 4.29
N LYS A 138 -3.99 23.08 3.55
CA LYS A 138 -2.59 23.51 3.53
C LYS A 138 -2.44 24.95 3.03
N ALA A 139 -3.15 25.32 1.96
CA ALA A 139 -3.13 26.69 1.46
C ALA A 139 -3.68 27.71 2.48
N ALA A 140 -4.67 27.33 3.29
CA ALA A 140 -5.21 28.20 4.33
C ALA A 140 -4.21 28.40 5.49
N LEU A 141 -3.44 27.37 5.85
CA LEU A 141 -2.38 27.45 6.85
C LEU A 141 -1.22 28.32 6.36
N ASP A 142 -0.75 28.12 5.13
CA ASP A 142 0.40 28.85 4.57
C ASP A 142 0.15 30.37 4.44
N ASN A 143 -1.09 30.77 4.20
CA ASN A 143 -1.47 32.17 3.99
C ASN A 143 -1.70 32.96 5.30
N ASN A 144 -1.72 32.30 6.46
CA ASN A 144 -2.00 32.92 7.74
C ASN A 144 -0.85 32.68 8.73
N GLN A 145 -0.68 33.60 9.68
CA GLN A 145 0.01 33.24 10.93
C GLN A 145 -0.91 32.26 11.68
N HIS A 146 -0.70 30.98 11.46
CA HIS A 146 -1.46 29.90 12.09
C HIS A 146 -0.77 29.44 13.37
N SER A 147 -1.59 28.97 14.30
CA SER A 147 -1.17 28.35 15.54
C SER A 147 -1.04 26.83 15.38
N GLN A 148 -0.47 26.16 16.40
CA GLN A 148 -0.45 24.71 16.46
C GLN A 148 -1.85 24.10 16.58
N ASP A 149 -2.81 24.86 17.10
CA ASP A 149 -4.21 24.42 17.19
C ASP A 149 -4.86 24.41 15.80
N ASP A 150 -4.54 25.38 14.93
CA ASP A 150 -5.02 25.41 13.54
C ASP A 150 -4.48 24.22 12.72
N ASP A 151 -3.21 23.84 12.94
CA ASP A 151 -2.63 22.63 12.34
C ASP A 151 -3.37 21.36 12.77
N THR A 152 -3.74 21.31 14.05
CA THR A 152 -4.46 20.17 14.64
C THR A 152 -5.86 20.08 14.03
N ASP A 153 -6.59 21.19 13.98
CA ASP A 153 -7.92 21.28 13.37
C ASP A 153 -7.89 20.87 11.89
N ALA A 154 -6.94 21.40 11.12
CA ALA A 154 -6.79 21.07 9.71
C ALA A 154 -6.53 19.56 9.52
N LYS A 155 -5.62 18.98 10.31
CA LYS A 155 -5.37 17.53 10.28
C LYS A 155 -6.61 16.73 10.67
N MET A 156 -7.35 17.13 11.70
CA MET A 156 -8.59 16.46 12.09
C MET A 156 -9.63 16.48 10.97
N VAL A 157 -9.85 17.63 10.33
CA VAL A 157 -10.78 17.77 9.20
C VAL A 157 -10.37 16.86 8.04
N TRP A 158 -9.08 16.83 7.71
CA TRP A 158 -8.55 15.96 6.67
C TRP A 158 -8.69 14.48 7.02
N MET A 159 -8.37 14.06 8.25
CA MET A 159 -8.54 12.68 8.71
C MET A 159 -10.00 12.24 8.70
N PHE A 160 -10.93 13.12 9.06
CA PHE A 160 -12.34 12.84 8.91
C PHE A 160 -12.71 12.61 7.43
N ALA A 161 -12.18 13.42 6.51
CA ALA A 161 -12.41 13.22 5.08
C ALA A 161 -11.82 11.91 4.55
N LEU A 162 -10.63 11.50 5.00
CA LEU A 162 -10.07 10.17 4.67
C LEU A 162 -11.04 9.05 5.09
N SER A 163 -11.67 9.18 6.26
CA SER A 163 -12.61 8.19 6.78
C SER A 163 -13.89 8.03 5.94
N LEU A 164 -14.22 8.98 5.06
CA LEU A 164 -15.35 8.86 4.14
C LEU A 164 -15.13 7.71 3.13
N SER A 165 -13.86 7.46 2.79
CA SER A 165 -13.45 6.45 1.81
C SER A 165 -12.99 5.14 2.44
N ILE A 166 -13.01 5.02 3.77
CA ILE A 166 -12.61 3.81 4.50
C ILE A 166 -13.87 3.16 5.09
N PRO A 167 -14.41 2.07 4.50
CA PRO A 167 -15.71 1.52 4.86
C PRO A 167 -15.82 1.08 6.32
N SER A 168 -14.74 0.54 6.89
CA SER A 168 -14.69 0.08 8.28
C SER A 168 -14.91 1.20 9.31
N LEU A 169 -14.71 2.47 8.92
CA LEU A 169 -14.83 3.63 9.81
C LEU A 169 -16.21 4.28 9.80
N ALA A 170 -17.19 3.72 9.07
CA ALA A 170 -18.50 4.32 8.92
C ALA A 170 -19.18 4.66 10.25
N GLN A 171 -19.17 3.74 11.22
CA GLN A 171 -19.79 3.97 12.53
C GLN A 171 -19.06 5.05 13.34
N CYS A 172 -17.72 5.06 13.32
CA CYS A 172 -16.90 6.05 14.01
C CYS A 172 -17.15 7.45 13.44
N ARG A 173 -17.18 7.55 12.10
CA ARG A 173 -17.49 8.78 11.38
C ARG A 173 -18.88 9.30 11.71
N ASP A 174 -19.89 8.44 11.73
CA ASP A 174 -21.27 8.84 12.03
C ASP A 174 -21.42 9.27 13.51
N ALA A 175 -20.62 8.70 14.42
CA ALA A 175 -20.54 9.17 15.81
C ALA A 175 -19.92 10.57 15.88
N TRP A 176 -18.75 10.77 15.26
CA TRP A 176 -18.07 12.07 15.24
C TRP A 176 -18.92 13.17 14.60
N SER A 177 -19.52 12.87 13.45
CA SER A 177 -20.39 13.79 12.71
C SER A 177 -21.55 14.32 13.56
N ARG A 178 -22.16 13.45 14.39
CA ARG A 178 -23.21 13.85 15.34
C ARG A 178 -22.64 14.69 16.49
N THR A 179 -21.49 14.31 17.03
CA THR A 179 -20.83 15.02 18.13
C THR A 179 -20.46 16.46 17.78
N VAL A 180 -20.04 16.69 16.54
CA VAL A 180 -19.69 18.02 16.02
C VAL A 180 -20.80 18.68 15.21
N GLN A 181 -22.00 18.08 15.23
CA GLN A 181 -23.22 18.62 14.61
C GLN A 181 -23.06 18.97 13.12
N MET A 182 -22.35 18.13 12.37
CA MET A 182 -22.19 18.36 10.92
C MET A 182 -23.54 18.29 10.21
N GLN A 183 -23.79 19.27 9.35
CA GLN A 183 -24.96 19.27 8.48
C GLN A 183 -24.78 18.40 7.24
N GLU A 184 -23.55 18.36 6.70
CA GLU A 184 -23.22 17.62 5.49
C GLU A 184 -21.89 16.86 5.67
N PRO A 185 -21.94 15.58 6.10
CA PRO A 185 -20.72 14.82 6.41
C PRO A 185 -19.77 14.62 5.22
N THR A 186 -20.28 14.66 3.97
CA THR A 186 -19.45 14.59 2.76
C THR A 186 -18.70 15.89 2.45
N ASN A 187 -19.00 16.98 3.17
CA ASN A 187 -18.36 18.27 3.03
C ASN A 187 -18.08 18.88 4.42
N PRO A 188 -17.05 18.40 5.13
CA PRO A 188 -16.83 18.73 6.55
C PRO A 188 -16.52 20.21 6.84
N LEU A 189 -16.16 20.99 5.82
CA LEU A 189 -15.97 22.44 5.94
C LEU A 189 -17.29 23.23 5.90
N LYS A 190 -18.37 22.63 5.37
CA LYS A 190 -19.67 23.30 5.29
C LYS A 190 -20.26 23.45 6.69
N SER A 191 -20.48 24.69 7.10
CA SER A 191 -20.95 25.04 8.44
C SER A 191 -20.00 24.58 9.56
N TYR A 192 -18.70 24.53 9.26
CA TYR A 192 -17.65 24.21 10.22
C TYR A 192 -17.70 25.15 11.44
N ASN A 193 -17.53 24.56 12.63
CA ASN A 193 -17.41 25.27 13.90
C ASN A 193 -16.23 24.69 14.68
N SER A 194 -15.11 25.42 14.73
CA SER A 194 -13.87 24.98 15.39
C SER A 194 -14.07 24.62 16.86
N GLU A 195 -14.97 25.29 17.58
CA GLU A 195 -15.22 25.01 19.00
C GLU A 195 -15.75 23.59 19.25
N LEU A 196 -16.36 22.97 18.22
CA LEU A 196 -16.87 21.61 18.32
C LEU A 196 -15.81 20.56 17.98
N TRP A 197 -14.79 20.91 17.19
CA TRP A 197 -13.75 20.01 16.71
C TRP A 197 -12.60 19.90 17.70
N ASP A 198 -12.80 19.12 18.76
CA ASP A 198 -11.81 18.91 19.81
C ASP A 198 -11.32 17.46 19.83
N CYS A 199 -10.02 17.25 19.58
CA CYS A 199 -9.38 15.93 19.54
C CYS A 199 -9.44 15.17 20.88
N ARG A 200 -9.74 15.86 21.99
CA ARG A 200 -9.86 15.27 23.33
C ARG A 200 -11.21 14.60 23.56
N LYS A 201 -12.19 14.82 22.68
CA LYS A 201 -13.50 14.16 22.77
C LYS A 201 -13.36 12.65 22.56
N ALA A 202 -14.05 11.87 23.37
CA ALA A 202 -13.93 10.41 23.37
C ALA A 202 -14.33 9.80 22.02
N GLU A 203 -15.25 10.44 21.30
CA GLU A 203 -15.76 10.02 20.00
C GLU A 203 -14.75 10.22 18.86
N TRP A 204 -13.74 11.08 19.04
CA TRP A 204 -12.67 11.27 18.06
C TRP A 204 -11.73 10.07 18.01
N ARG A 205 -11.37 9.54 19.18
CA ARG A 205 -10.32 8.52 19.33
C ARG A 205 -10.51 7.28 18.45
N PRO A 206 -11.72 6.67 18.35
CA PRO A 206 -11.92 5.52 17.46
C PRO A 206 -11.71 5.84 15.98
N LEU A 207 -12.04 7.06 15.55
CA LEU A 207 -11.82 7.50 14.17
C LEU A 207 -10.33 7.74 13.92
N ASP A 208 -9.66 8.45 14.82
CA ASP A 208 -8.22 8.70 14.78
C ASP A 208 -7.42 7.40 14.64
N LEU A 209 -7.62 6.45 15.56
CA LEU A 209 -6.97 5.15 15.53
C LEU A 209 -7.29 4.36 14.25
N GLY A 210 -8.53 4.45 13.77
CA GLY A 210 -8.95 3.76 12.56
C GLY A 210 -8.29 4.30 11.28
N VAL A 211 -8.09 5.62 11.21
CA VAL A 211 -7.36 6.25 10.10
C VAL A 211 -5.86 5.94 10.18
N GLN A 212 -5.28 5.92 11.39
CA GLN A 212 -3.89 5.51 11.59
C GLN A 212 -3.66 4.05 11.17
N ASP A 213 -4.53 3.12 11.58
CA ASP A 213 -4.48 1.72 11.15
C ASP A 213 -4.60 1.57 9.63
N ALA A 214 -5.49 2.33 8.99
CA ALA A 214 -5.60 2.33 7.53
C ALA A 214 -4.31 2.83 6.84
N ALA A 215 -3.68 3.86 7.38
CA ALA A 215 -2.40 4.36 6.87
C ALA A 215 -1.30 3.29 7.02
N GLU A 216 -1.21 2.63 8.18
CA GLU A 216 -0.23 1.57 8.44
C GLU A 216 -0.44 0.36 7.52
N ARG A 217 -1.69 -0.09 7.33
CA ARG A 217 -2.04 -1.13 6.35
C ARG A 217 -1.70 -0.71 4.91
N GLY A 218 -1.75 0.59 4.63
CA GLY A 218 -1.33 1.18 3.37
C GLY A 218 0.19 1.36 3.22
N GLY A 219 0.98 1.01 4.25
CA GLY A 219 2.44 1.16 4.27
C GLY A 219 2.92 2.59 4.45
N SER A 220 2.17 3.44 5.15
CA SER A 220 2.52 4.85 5.43
C SER A 220 2.09 5.24 6.85
N SER A 221 2.24 6.51 7.19
CA SER A 221 1.62 7.11 8.37
C SER A 221 0.77 8.32 7.98
N VAL A 222 -0.17 8.69 8.85
CA VAL A 222 -0.99 9.89 8.66
C VAL A 222 -0.13 11.15 8.53
N ASN A 223 0.96 11.24 9.30
CA ASN A 223 1.87 12.39 9.25
C ASN A 223 2.67 12.44 7.94
N GLU A 224 3.27 11.33 7.52
CA GLU A 224 3.96 11.26 6.21
C GLU A 224 3.02 11.64 5.07
N ALA A 225 1.81 11.12 5.10
CA ALA A 225 0.81 11.40 4.09
C ALA A 225 0.27 12.82 4.17
N TRP A 226 0.23 13.46 5.35
CA TRP A 226 -0.09 14.88 5.48
C TRP A 226 1.04 15.73 4.91
N ASP A 227 2.29 15.42 5.22
CA ASP A 227 3.44 16.25 4.87
C ASP A 227 3.81 16.18 3.39
N ALA A 228 3.58 15.04 2.73
CA ALA A 228 3.71 14.86 1.28
C ALA A 228 2.91 15.90 0.45
#